data_AF-A0A914XB94-F1
#
_entry.id   AF-A0A914XB94-F1
#
_cell.length_a   1.000
_cell.length_b   1.000
_cell.length_c   1.000
_cell.angle_alpha   90.00
_cell.angle_beta   90.00
_cell.angle_gamma   90.00
#
_symmetry.space_group_name_H-M   'P 1'
#
loop_
_entity.id
_entity.type
_entity.pdbx_description
1 polymer ?
#
loop_
_entity_poly.entity_id
_entity_poly.type
_entity_poly.pdbx_seq_one_letter_code
_entity_poly.pdbx_strand_id
1 'polypeptide(L)'
;MVHARGLTRGRLSYVEIAGDTGLVFTSPLARRSNCSYEFYSTNSFLCNARTFIIAVHGYDDFGLNFRRLATGHCVDTRPIPSPPPAFCDLKQRKLDLVFILDASMPNSSFQVVKTFVKTLLIAYNINGNFTQIGLITVAATAKSQFTLAASQNGGVPALVDPVPYDGSNGQNMTAALTLLISTYLQQSNGYRNDAQHLAIYITSNAGFFADGDPIQLSKSMRRGGSWGIATMAYGILSGANGGNYLIQLAGSGCSYHAGNPTDLNTNGFNFLQSKTCFDGHLCQ
;
A
#
# COMPACT_ATOMS: atom_id res chain seq x y z
N MET A 1 -22.28 -2.56 6.23
CA MET A 1 -22.49 -3.98 6.60
C MET A 1 -22.01 -4.20 8.01
N VAL A 2 -22.66 -5.11 8.75
CA VAL A 2 -22.22 -5.52 10.08
C VAL A 2 -21.42 -6.81 9.96
N HIS A 3 -20.28 -6.89 10.64
CA HIS A 3 -19.52 -8.12 10.81
C HIS A 3 -19.53 -8.49 12.29
N ALA A 4 -19.84 -9.76 12.58
CA ALA A 4 -19.91 -10.27 13.94
C ALA A 4 -19.02 -11.50 14.07
N ARG A 5 -18.33 -11.60 15.20
CA ARG A 5 -17.66 -12.83 15.61
C ARG A 5 -18.72 -13.79 16.14
N GLY A 6 -18.63 -15.03 15.72
CA GLY A 6 -19.52 -16.10 16.15
C GLY A 6 -19.35 -16.45 17.63
N LEU A 7 -20.00 -17.53 18.04
CA LEU A 7 -19.94 -18.06 19.39
C LEU A 7 -19.08 -19.32 19.42
N THR A 8 -18.51 -19.63 20.57
CA THR A 8 -17.94 -20.95 20.85
C THR A 8 -19.02 -22.04 20.89
N ARG A 9 -20.25 -21.69 21.29
CA ARG A 9 -21.44 -22.56 21.37
C ARG A 9 -22.68 -21.76 20.95
N GLY A 10 -23.56 -22.31 20.12
CA GLY A 10 -24.74 -21.65 19.56
C GLY A 10 -24.56 -21.07 18.15
N ARG A 11 -25.55 -20.31 17.68
CA ARG A 11 -25.55 -19.70 16.33
C ARG A 11 -26.11 -18.27 16.33
N LEU A 12 -25.50 -17.41 15.53
CA LEU A 12 -26.04 -16.09 15.21
C LEU A 12 -27.11 -16.20 14.11
N SER A 13 -28.21 -15.46 14.26
CA SER A 13 -29.36 -15.51 13.36
C SER A 13 -29.48 -14.25 12.50
N TYR A 14 -29.66 -13.09 13.13
CA TYR A 14 -29.85 -11.82 12.43
C TYR A 14 -29.30 -10.66 13.26
N VAL A 15 -29.23 -9.48 12.65
CA VAL A 15 -28.81 -8.23 13.29
C VAL A 15 -29.84 -7.15 13.05
N GLU A 16 -30.07 -6.35 14.08
CA GLU A 16 -30.85 -5.13 14.05
C GLU A 16 -29.95 -3.93 14.34
N ILE A 17 -30.25 -2.79 13.72
CA ILE A 17 -29.67 -1.50 14.10
C ILE A 17 -30.82 -0.56 14.43
N ALA A 18 -30.75 0.06 15.60
CA ALA A 18 -31.66 1.11 16.04
C ALA A 18 -30.92 2.45 16.14
N GLY A 19 -31.48 3.48 15.52
CA GLY A 19 -31.03 4.86 15.69
C GLY A 19 -31.88 5.59 16.74
N ASP A 20 -31.76 6.92 16.79
CA ASP A 20 -32.46 7.77 17.77
C ASP A 20 -34.00 7.70 17.64
N THR A 21 -34.51 7.37 16.45
CA THR A 21 -35.94 7.32 16.13
C THR A 21 -36.54 5.92 16.09
N GLY A 22 -35.75 4.88 16.41
CA GLY A 22 -36.20 3.48 16.42
C GLY A 22 -35.40 2.57 15.50
N LEU A 23 -35.99 1.42 15.11
CA LEU A 23 -35.35 0.42 14.26
C LEU A 23 -35.14 0.96 12.84
N VAL A 24 -33.90 0.97 12.37
CA VAL A 24 -33.51 1.51 11.05
C VAL A 24 -33.01 0.45 10.08
N PHE A 25 -32.59 -0.72 10.57
CA PHE A 25 -32.06 -1.79 9.73
C PHE A 25 -32.24 -3.15 10.38
N THR A 26 -32.57 -4.15 9.57
CA THR A 26 -32.55 -5.56 9.96
C THR A 26 -31.97 -6.39 8.82
N SER A 27 -31.17 -7.40 9.17
CA SER A 27 -30.57 -8.30 8.19
C SER A 27 -30.27 -9.66 8.79
N PRO A 28 -30.54 -10.76 8.07
CA PRO A 28 -29.96 -12.06 8.38
C PRO A 28 -28.43 -11.99 8.43
N LEU A 29 -27.84 -12.89 9.21
CA LEU A 29 -26.39 -13.08 9.26
C LEU A 29 -26.01 -14.34 8.49
N ALA A 30 -25.18 -14.17 7.46
CA ALA A 30 -24.56 -15.26 6.72
C ALA A 30 -23.17 -15.57 7.27
N ARG A 31 -22.77 -16.84 7.23
CA ARG A 31 -21.45 -17.30 7.70
C ARG A 31 -20.48 -17.44 6.52
N ARG A 32 -19.22 -17.04 6.73
CA ARG A 32 -18.09 -17.21 5.80
C ARG A 32 -16.92 -17.89 6.50
N SER A 33 -16.14 -18.70 5.78
CA SER A 33 -14.95 -19.36 6.30
C SER A 33 -13.72 -18.43 6.33
N ASN A 34 -12.74 -18.77 7.16
CA ASN A 34 -11.41 -18.14 7.22
C ASN A 34 -11.42 -16.60 7.50
N CYS A 35 -12.32 -16.14 8.37
CA CYS A 35 -12.42 -14.73 8.76
C CYS A 35 -12.50 -14.59 10.28
N SER A 36 -11.84 -13.57 10.86
CA SER A 36 -11.92 -13.27 12.31
C SER A 36 -13.31 -12.82 12.77
N TYR A 37 -14.13 -12.31 11.83
CA TYR A 37 -15.56 -12.03 12.00
C TYR A 37 -16.30 -12.81 10.92
N GLU A 38 -16.63 -14.05 11.27
CA GLU A 38 -17.14 -15.07 10.36
C GLU A 38 -18.63 -14.90 10.02
N PHE A 39 -19.37 -14.02 10.70
CA PHE A 39 -20.73 -13.65 10.32
C PHE A 39 -20.78 -12.24 9.72
N TYR A 40 -21.60 -12.06 8.70
CA TYR A 40 -21.84 -10.75 8.09
C TYR A 40 -23.31 -10.55 7.73
N SER A 41 -23.77 -9.30 7.80
CA SER A 41 -25.11 -8.93 7.35
C SER A 41 -25.22 -9.12 5.84
N THR A 42 -26.23 -9.82 5.37
CA THR A 42 -26.48 -10.01 3.93
C THR A 42 -26.88 -8.72 3.22
N ASN A 43 -27.41 -7.75 3.96
CA ASN A 43 -27.72 -6.40 3.46
C ASN A 43 -26.72 -5.36 3.98
N SER A 44 -26.63 -4.24 3.26
CA SER A 44 -25.90 -3.05 3.71
C SER A 44 -26.87 -2.04 4.32
N PHE A 45 -26.44 -1.37 5.37
CA PHE A 45 -27.15 -0.23 5.95
C PHE A 45 -26.43 1.07 5.58
N LEU A 46 -27.20 2.13 5.37
CA LEU A 46 -26.68 3.48 5.25
C LEU A 46 -26.60 4.11 6.64
N CYS A 47 -25.44 4.65 6.97
CA CYS A 47 -25.18 5.23 8.27
C CYS A 47 -25.63 6.69 8.27
N ASN A 48 -26.75 7.00 8.93
CA ASN A 48 -27.37 8.34 8.93
C ASN A 48 -27.57 8.95 10.33
N ALA A 49 -27.18 8.24 11.40
CA ALA A 49 -27.32 8.70 12.79
C ALA A 49 -25.95 8.88 13.45
N ARG A 50 -25.74 9.93 14.27
CA ARG A 50 -24.44 10.13 14.96
C ARG A 50 -24.06 8.92 15.83
N THR A 51 -25.05 8.28 16.40
CA THR A 51 -24.98 7.11 17.28
C THR A 51 -26.06 6.12 16.90
N PHE A 52 -25.78 4.83 16.99
CA PHE A 52 -26.78 3.78 16.80
C PHE A 52 -26.44 2.56 17.66
N ILE A 53 -27.46 1.79 18.02
CA ILE A 53 -27.34 0.54 18.76
C ILE A 53 -27.40 -0.61 17.76
N ILE A 54 -26.43 -1.51 17.81
CA ILE A 54 -26.39 -2.76 17.08
C ILE A 54 -26.84 -3.87 18.01
N ALA A 55 -27.88 -4.60 17.63
CA ALA A 55 -28.38 -5.78 18.33
C ALA A 55 -28.15 -7.02 17.47
N VAL A 56 -27.24 -7.89 17.89
CA VAL A 56 -26.98 -9.18 17.25
C VAL A 56 -27.74 -10.26 17.99
N HIS A 57 -28.62 -10.96 17.27
CA HIS A 57 -29.49 -12.00 17.81
C HIS A 57 -28.97 -13.39 17.45
N GLY A 58 -29.31 -14.35 18.30
CA GLY A 58 -28.98 -15.76 18.09
C GLY A 58 -29.63 -16.65 19.14
N TYR A 59 -29.25 -17.92 19.11
CA TYR A 59 -29.62 -18.93 20.09
C TYR A 59 -28.40 -19.71 20.55
N ASP A 60 -28.40 -20.15 21.79
CA ASP A 60 -27.36 -21.03 22.33
C ASP A 60 -27.58 -22.51 21.93
N ASP A 61 -26.71 -23.41 22.39
CA ASP A 61 -26.82 -24.85 22.12
C ASP A 61 -28.06 -25.51 22.73
N PHE A 62 -28.74 -24.83 23.68
CA PHE A 62 -29.99 -25.28 24.30
C PHE A 62 -31.22 -24.70 23.60
N GLY A 63 -31.03 -23.89 22.56
CA GLY A 63 -32.11 -23.24 21.81
C GLY A 63 -32.68 -21.99 22.48
N LEU A 64 -32.04 -21.47 23.54
CA LEU A 64 -32.49 -20.24 24.20
C LEU A 64 -32.00 -19.02 23.44
N ASN A 65 -32.92 -18.08 23.20
CA ASN A 65 -32.62 -16.84 22.49
C ASN A 65 -31.75 -15.92 23.35
N PHE A 66 -30.79 -15.26 22.71
CA PHE A 66 -30.01 -14.19 23.33
C PHE A 66 -29.87 -12.99 22.39
N ARG A 67 -29.45 -11.86 22.96
CA ARG A 67 -29.11 -10.64 22.23
C ARG A 67 -27.81 -10.04 22.75
N ARG A 68 -26.89 -9.71 21.85
CA ARG A 68 -25.67 -8.93 22.14
C ARG A 68 -25.86 -7.51 21.65
N LEU A 69 -25.63 -6.55 22.53
CA LEU A 69 -25.71 -5.13 22.21
C LEU A 69 -24.31 -4.54 22.03
N ALA A 70 -24.17 -3.65 21.05
CA ALA A 70 -23.01 -2.79 20.87
C ALA A 70 -23.46 -1.41 20.41
N THR A 71 -22.67 -0.38 20.71
CA THR A 71 -22.92 0.98 20.22
C THR A 71 -21.98 1.26 19.05
N GLY A 72 -22.52 1.80 17.97
CA GLY A 72 -21.78 2.29 16.81
C GLY A 72 -21.96 3.78 16.61
N HIS A 73 -21.04 4.38 15.86
CA HIS A 73 -21.09 5.77 15.46
C HIS A 73 -20.90 5.86 13.94
N CYS A 74 -21.64 6.74 13.28
CA CYS A 74 -21.32 7.07 11.90
C CYS A 74 -20.08 7.94 11.86
N VAL A 75 -19.19 7.62 10.91
CA VAL A 75 -17.99 8.41 10.63
C VAL A 75 -18.12 8.96 9.22
N ASP A 76 -17.88 10.27 9.06
CA ASP A 76 -17.98 10.95 7.75
C ASP A 76 -16.89 10.50 6.77
N THR A 77 -15.79 9.96 7.30
CA THR A 77 -14.74 9.30 6.53
C THR A 77 -14.46 7.93 7.13
N ARG A 78 -14.41 6.90 6.28
CA ARG A 78 -13.91 5.60 6.71
C ARG A 78 -12.43 5.78 7.06
N PRO A 79 -11.96 5.41 8.26
CA PRO A 79 -10.53 5.37 8.53
C PRO A 79 -9.87 4.52 7.46
N ILE A 80 -8.80 5.02 6.83
CA ILE A 80 -8.07 4.24 5.83
C ILE A 80 -7.59 2.98 6.57
N PRO A 81 -8.09 1.78 6.22
CA PRO A 81 -7.69 0.58 6.94
C PRO A 81 -6.19 0.39 6.77
N SER A 82 -5.50 0.10 7.87
CA SER A 82 -4.07 -0.19 7.84
C SER A 82 -3.79 -1.29 6.80
N PRO A 83 -2.73 -1.15 6.00
CA PRO A 83 -2.38 -2.15 5.00
C PRO A 83 -2.23 -3.54 5.66
N PRO A 84 -2.80 -4.60 5.07
CA PRO A 84 -2.65 -5.94 5.61
C PRO A 84 -1.19 -6.41 5.43
N PRO A 85 -0.70 -7.32 6.29
CA PRO A 85 0.55 -8.02 6.05
C PRO A 85 0.57 -8.75 4.70
N ALA A 86 1.75 -9.19 4.27
CA ALA A 86 1.90 -10.07 3.12
C ALA A 86 0.99 -11.30 3.25
N PHE A 87 0.26 -11.63 2.18
CA PHE A 87 -0.63 -12.81 2.11
C PHE A 87 -0.10 -13.91 1.19
N CYS A 88 1.18 -13.82 0.81
CA CYS A 88 1.90 -14.76 -0.03
C CYS A 88 3.34 -14.94 0.49
N ASP A 89 4.05 -15.95 0.01
CA ASP A 89 5.49 -16.06 0.23
C ASP A 89 6.25 -15.12 -0.74
N LEU A 90 6.71 -13.99 -0.21
CA LEU A 90 7.48 -12.99 -0.96
C LEU A 90 8.78 -13.55 -1.55
N LYS A 91 9.34 -14.63 -0.98
CA LYS A 91 10.55 -15.28 -1.48
C LYS A 91 10.31 -16.08 -2.76
N GLN A 92 9.06 -16.38 -3.09
CA GLN A 92 8.68 -17.09 -4.32
C GLN A 92 8.23 -16.13 -5.43
N ARG A 93 8.22 -14.82 -5.19
CA ARG A 93 7.73 -13.84 -6.16
C ARG A 93 8.81 -13.50 -7.17
N LYS A 94 8.41 -13.48 -8.44
CA LYS A 94 9.24 -13.03 -9.57
C LYS A 94 8.93 -11.57 -9.90
N LEU A 95 9.72 -10.66 -9.34
CA LEU A 95 9.46 -9.23 -9.34
C LEU A 95 10.67 -8.44 -9.82
N ASP A 96 10.44 -7.40 -10.61
CA ASP A 96 11.41 -6.34 -10.84
C ASP A 96 10.92 -5.08 -10.11
N LEU A 97 11.64 -4.69 -9.05
CA LEU A 97 11.30 -3.55 -8.22
C LEU A 97 12.32 -2.44 -8.43
N VAL A 98 11.86 -1.24 -8.79
CA VAL A 98 12.74 -0.07 -8.91
C VAL A 98 12.35 0.98 -7.88
N PHE A 99 13.25 1.25 -6.94
CA PHE A 99 13.05 2.31 -5.95
C PHE A 99 13.48 3.64 -6.54
N ILE A 100 12.58 4.62 -6.52
CA ILE A 100 12.85 6.02 -6.86
C ILE A 100 12.89 6.77 -5.53
N LEU A 101 14.09 7.10 -5.05
CA LEU A 101 14.27 7.81 -3.79
C LEU A 101 14.39 9.31 -4.06
N ASP A 102 13.53 10.09 -3.41
CA ASP A 102 13.69 11.54 -3.37
C ASP A 102 14.98 11.88 -2.59
N ALA A 103 15.97 12.44 -3.27
CA ALA A 103 17.24 12.86 -2.70
C ALA A 103 17.28 14.36 -2.40
N SER A 104 16.16 15.09 -2.54
CA SER A 104 16.02 16.49 -2.09
C SER A 104 15.29 16.66 -0.76
N MET A 105 14.76 15.57 -0.19
CA MET A 105 14.28 15.54 1.19
C MET A 105 15.40 15.88 2.21
N PRO A 106 15.08 16.25 3.46
CA PRO A 106 16.11 16.38 4.49
C PRO A 106 16.97 15.10 4.61
N ASN A 107 18.29 15.25 4.77
CA ASN A 107 19.20 14.09 4.85
C ASN A 107 18.81 13.10 5.95
N SER A 108 18.26 13.57 7.08
CA SER A 108 17.73 12.69 8.13
C SER A 108 16.60 11.78 7.63
N SER A 109 15.65 12.33 6.87
CA SER A 109 14.60 11.56 6.19
C SER A 109 15.19 10.59 5.16
N PHE A 110 16.19 11.02 4.39
CA PHE A 110 16.85 10.19 3.38
C PHE A 110 17.50 8.94 4.01
N GLN A 111 18.18 9.10 5.15
CA GLN A 111 18.75 7.96 5.88
C GLN A 111 17.69 7.01 6.45
N VAL A 112 16.55 7.54 6.93
CA VAL A 112 15.40 6.72 7.36
C VAL A 112 14.86 5.91 6.18
N VAL A 113 14.67 6.52 5.01
CA VAL A 113 14.19 5.85 3.81
C VAL A 113 15.18 4.79 3.31
N LYS A 114 16.48 5.06 3.30
CA LYS A 114 17.50 4.05 2.96
C LYS A 114 17.44 2.85 3.91
N THR A 115 17.29 3.11 5.21
CA THR A 115 17.17 2.04 6.22
C THR A 115 15.88 1.23 6.03
N PHE A 116 14.77 1.91 5.76
CA PHE A 116 13.50 1.27 5.40
C PHE A 116 13.64 0.35 4.20
N VAL A 117 14.23 0.82 3.08
CA VAL A 117 14.43 0.02 1.87
C VAL A 117 15.27 -1.22 2.18
N LYS A 118 16.43 -1.06 2.83
CA LYS A 118 17.29 -2.21 3.20
C LYS A 118 16.55 -3.24 4.05
N THR A 119 15.75 -2.78 5.00
CA THR A 119 15.03 -3.65 5.94
C THR A 119 13.86 -4.37 5.24
N LEU A 120 13.10 -3.65 4.41
CA LEU A 120 12.02 -4.22 3.59
C LEU A 120 12.52 -5.38 2.72
N LEU A 121 13.71 -5.19 2.13
CA LEU A 121 14.32 -6.14 1.19
C LEU A 121 14.70 -7.49 1.82
N ILE A 122 14.82 -7.58 3.15
CA ILE A 122 15.08 -8.85 3.86
C ILE A 122 13.95 -9.88 3.65
N ALA A 123 12.73 -9.41 3.39
CA ALA A 123 11.57 -10.28 3.16
C ALA A 123 11.58 -10.97 1.78
N TYR A 124 12.41 -10.50 0.84
CA TYR A 124 12.44 -10.98 -0.54
C TYR A 124 13.63 -11.90 -0.79
N ASN A 125 13.48 -12.84 -1.72
CA ASN A 125 14.60 -13.61 -2.25
C ASN A 125 15.19 -12.85 -3.45
N ILE A 126 16.31 -12.16 -3.25
CA ILE A 126 16.87 -11.26 -4.26
C ILE A 126 17.94 -11.98 -5.08
N ASN A 127 17.60 -12.27 -6.34
CA ASN A 127 18.48 -12.86 -7.35
C ASN A 127 17.80 -12.85 -8.74
N GLY A 128 18.51 -13.30 -9.77
CA GLY A 128 17.98 -13.33 -11.15
C GLY A 128 16.73 -14.20 -11.38
N ASN A 129 16.45 -15.17 -10.50
CA ASN A 129 15.29 -16.07 -10.64
C ASN A 129 14.02 -15.53 -9.97
N PHE A 130 14.17 -14.78 -8.87
CA PHE A 130 13.04 -14.29 -8.07
C PHE A 130 12.94 -12.78 -8.13
N THR A 131 13.28 -12.04 -7.07
CA THR A 131 13.16 -10.58 -7.05
C THR A 131 14.47 -9.92 -7.51
N GLN A 132 14.39 -8.91 -8.37
CA GLN A 132 15.50 -8.04 -8.73
C GLN A 132 15.18 -6.60 -8.32
N ILE A 133 16.20 -5.85 -7.89
CA ILE A 133 16.09 -4.50 -7.37
C ILE A 133 16.93 -3.54 -8.20
N GLY A 134 16.32 -2.43 -8.59
CA GLY A 134 16.99 -1.26 -9.15
C GLY A 134 16.77 -0.03 -8.28
N LEU A 135 17.61 1.00 -8.44
CA LEU A 135 17.47 2.23 -7.68
C LEU A 135 17.82 3.47 -8.51
N ILE A 136 16.90 4.43 -8.48
CA ILE A 136 17.03 5.77 -9.03
C ILE A 136 16.95 6.76 -7.86
N THR A 137 17.76 7.81 -7.88
CA THR A 137 17.57 8.98 -7.01
C THR A 137 17.05 10.15 -7.83
N VAL A 138 16.13 10.94 -7.27
CA VAL A 138 15.59 12.15 -7.90
C VAL A 138 15.75 13.36 -6.99
N ALA A 139 16.33 14.43 -7.52
CA ALA A 139 16.41 15.75 -6.90
C ALA A 139 16.20 16.80 -8.03
N ALA A 140 17.05 17.82 -8.16
CA ALA A 140 17.05 18.67 -9.35
C ALA A 140 17.23 17.86 -10.66
N THR A 141 17.94 16.73 -10.59
CA THR A 141 18.12 15.76 -11.69
C THR A 141 17.79 14.34 -11.22
N ALA A 142 17.55 13.43 -12.16
CA ALA A 142 17.40 12.00 -11.88
C ALA A 142 18.69 11.24 -12.22
N LYS A 143 19.12 10.33 -11.34
CA LYS A 143 20.34 9.54 -11.49
C LYS A 143 20.06 8.06 -11.25
N SER A 144 20.51 7.21 -12.16
CA SER A 144 20.51 5.77 -11.96
C SER A 144 21.65 5.42 -11.00
N GLN A 145 21.35 4.75 -9.90
CA GLN A 145 22.36 4.32 -8.93
C GLN A 145 22.83 2.91 -9.24
N PHE A 146 21.90 1.99 -9.47
CA PHE A 146 22.18 0.65 -9.98
C PHE A 146 20.94 0.05 -10.64
N THR A 147 21.17 -0.75 -11.68
CA THR A 147 20.11 -1.41 -12.46
C THR A 147 19.68 -2.74 -11.85
N LEU A 148 18.62 -3.35 -12.39
CA LEU A 148 18.13 -4.67 -11.93
C LEU A 148 19.23 -5.74 -12.04
N ALA A 149 20.06 -5.67 -13.08
CA ALA A 149 21.18 -6.59 -13.30
C ALA A 149 22.17 -6.61 -12.11
N ALA A 150 22.41 -5.48 -11.44
CA ALA A 150 23.33 -5.41 -10.30
C ALA A 150 22.87 -6.24 -9.10
N SER A 151 21.56 -6.49 -8.99
CA SER A 151 20.96 -7.24 -7.87
C SER A 151 20.89 -8.76 -8.08
N GLN A 152 21.24 -9.25 -9.27
CA GLN A 152 21.05 -10.67 -9.64
C GLN A 152 21.84 -11.65 -8.75
N ASN A 153 22.92 -11.18 -8.14
CA ASN A 153 23.76 -11.94 -7.23
C ASN A 153 23.46 -11.67 -5.74
N GLY A 154 22.33 -11.02 -5.43
CA GLY A 154 21.97 -10.62 -4.07
C GLY A 154 22.77 -9.41 -3.60
N GLY A 155 23.04 -9.32 -2.28
CA GLY A 155 23.89 -8.26 -1.70
C GLY A 155 23.32 -6.83 -1.80
N VAL A 156 22.05 -6.66 -2.17
CA VAL A 156 21.46 -5.34 -2.42
C VAL A 156 21.56 -4.35 -1.26
N PRO A 157 21.48 -4.74 0.03
CA PRO A 157 21.72 -3.78 1.11
C PRO A 157 23.06 -3.04 0.99
N ALA A 158 24.12 -3.72 0.54
CA ALA A 158 25.43 -3.11 0.31
C ALA A 158 25.49 -2.23 -0.96
N LEU A 159 24.55 -2.38 -1.90
CA LEU A 159 24.37 -1.46 -3.04
C LEU A 159 23.62 -0.20 -2.64
N VAL A 160 22.72 -0.28 -1.66
CA VAL A 160 21.94 0.86 -1.14
C VAL A 160 22.80 1.75 -0.23
N ASP A 161 23.69 1.17 0.58
CA ASP A 161 24.53 1.91 1.52
C ASP A 161 25.37 3.06 0.89
N PRO A 162 26.06 2.90 -0.24
CA PRO A 162 26.86 3.96 -0.85
C PRO A 162 26.04 5.00 -1.63
N VAL A 163 24.72 4.81 -1.80
CA VAL A 163 23.88 5.76 -2.56
C VAL A 163 23.96 7.16 -1.92
N PRO A 164 24.43 8.18 -2.66
CA PRO A 164 24.69 9.50 -2.11
C PRO A 164 23.39 10.28 -1.89
N TYR A 165 23.40 11.11 -0.85
CA TYR A 165 22.42 12.18 -0.67
C TYR A 165 22.78 13.34 -1.61
N ASP A 166 21.82 13.83 -2.41
CA ASP A 166 22.04 14.91 -3.38
C ASP A 166 21.79 16.28 -2.73
N GLY A 167 20.64 16.45 -2.09
CA GLY A 167 20.26 17.66 -1.35
C GLY A 167 19.95 18.88 -2.22
N SER A 168 20.11 18.80 -3.54
CA SER A 168 19.69 19.89 -4.43
C SER A 168 18.17 20.06 -4.42
N ASN A 169 17.71 21.31 -4.35
CA ASN A 169 16.29 21.62 -4.42
C ASN A 169 15.72 21.23 -5.80
N GLY A 170 14.59 20.54 -5.80
CA GLY A 170 13.93 20.04 -7.00
C GLY A 170 13.63 18.55 -6.90
N GLN A 171 12.72 18.07 -7.75
CA GLN A 171 12.34 16.65 -7.82
C GLN A 171 11.90 16.31 -9.23
N ASN A 172 12.80 16.37 -10.21
CA ASN A 172 12.48 16.19 -11.62
C ASN A 172 11.94 14.78 -11.93
N MET A 173 10.65 14.59 -11.68
CA MET A 173 9.96 13.31 -11.76
C MET A 173 9.84 12.84 -13.20
N THR A 174 9.70 13.78 -14.16
CA THR A 174 9.71 13.45 -15.58
C THR A 174 11.03 12.81 -15.98
N ALA A 175 12.17 13.34 -15.51
CA ALA A 175 13.48 12.74 -15.76
C ALA A 175 13.60 11.35 -15.12
N ALA A 176 13.10 11.16 -13.90
CA ALA A 176 13.12 9.86 -13.22
C ALA A 176 12.29 8.80 -13.95
N LEU A 177 11.07 9.14 -14.38
CA LEU A 177 10.21 8.25 -15.16
C LEU A 177 10.78 7.99 -16.56
N THR A 178 11.39 9.00 -17.18
CA THR A 178 12.08 8.82 -18.48
C THR A 178 13.26 7.86 -18.35
N LEU A 179 14.05 7.99 -17.28
CA LEU A 179 15.15 7.08 -16.98
C LEU A 179 14.66 5.65 -16.72
N LEU A 180 13.54 5.50 -16.00
CA LEU A 180 12.88 4.21 -15.77
C LEU A 180 12.51 3.55 -17.11
N ILE A 181 11.90 4.28 -18.04
CA ILE A 181 11.55 3.76 -19.38
C ILE A 181 12.81 3.43 -20.18
N SER A 182 13.75 4.38 -20.29
CA SER A 182 14.87 4.26 -21.22
C SER A 182 15.91 3.23 -20.77
N THR A 183 16.09 3.05 -19.46
CA THR A 183 17.14 2.18 -18.90
C THR A 183 16.56 0.88 -18.35
N TYR A 184 15.47 0.94 -17.61
CA TYR A 184 14.96 -0.21 -16.85
C TYR A 184 13.96 -1.06 -17.63
N LEU A 185 13.65 -0.74 -18.89
CA LEU A 185 12.97 -1.66 -19.82
C LEU A 185 13.96 -2.49 -20.66
N GLN A 186 15.26 -2.28 -20.50
CA GLN A 186 16.27 -2.99 -21.26
C GLN A 186 16.63 -4.31 -20.57
N GLN A 187 16.56 -5.43 -21.30
CA GLN A 187 16.97 -6.74 -20.78
C GLN A 187 18.47 -6.78 -20.41
N SER A 188 19.31 -6.00 -21.12
CA SER A 188 20.73 -5.80 -20.78
C SER A 188 20.93 -5.18 -19.39
N ASN A 189 19.93 -4.45 -18.89
CA ASN A 189 19.91 -3.87 -17.54
C ASN A 189 19.12 -4.72 -16.54
N GLY A 190 18.75 -5.94 -16.93
CA GLY A 190 18.09 -6.95 -16.10
C GLY A 190 16.57 -6.99 -16.21
N TYR A 191 15.91 -6.19 -17.06
CA TYR A 191 14.44 -6.27 -17.21
C TYR A 191 13.98 -7.66 -17.67
N ARG A 192 12.94 -8.22 -17.05
CA ARG A 192 12.42 -9.56 -17.38
C ARG A 192 10.95 -9.53 -17.80
N ASN A 193 10.65 -9.90 -19.04
CA ASN A 193 9.29 -9.93 -19.58
C ASN A 193 8.32 -10.85 -18.81
N ASP A 194 8.84 -11.81 -18.04
CA ASP A 194 8.07 -12.77 -17.25
C ASP A 194 8.02 -12.44 -15.75
N ALA A 195 8.49 -11.25 -15.36
CA ALA A 195 8.36 -10.72 -14.01
C ALA A 195 7.24 -9.67 -13.93
N GLN A 196 6.71 -9.42 -12.73
CA GLN A 196 5.87 -8.25 -12.49
C GLN A 196 6.75 -7.03 -12.19
N HIS A 197 6.41 -5.87 -12.75
CA HIS A 197 7.22 -4.65 -12.68
C HIS A 197 6.54 -3.57 -11.81
N LEU A 198 7.23 -3.11 -10.77
CA LEU A 198 6.75 -2.04 -9.90
C LEU A 198 7.83 -1.02 -9.59
N ALA A 199 7.57 0.25 -9.91
CA ALA A 199 8.36 1.37 -9.45
C ALA A 199 7.78 1.93 -8.15
N ILE A 200 8.63 2.16 -7.16
CA ILE A 200 8.24 2.65 -5.83
C ILE A 200 8.89 4.02 -5.60
N TYR A 201 8.10 5.08 -5.64
CA TYR A 201 8.57 6.42 -5.33
C TYR A 201 8.39 6.72 -3.83
N ILE A 202 9.48 7.08 -3.14
CA ILE A 202 9.46 7.40 -1.71
C ILE A 202 9.96 8.82 -1.48
N THR A 203 9.19 9.63 -0.75
CA THR A 203 9.46 11.05 -0.51
C THR A 203 9.06 11.50 0.89
N SER A 204 9.72 12.54 1.41
CA SER A 204 9.24 13.29 2.57
C SER A 204 8.84 14.73 2.24
N ASN A 205 8.74 15.06 0.95
CA ASN A 205 8.32 16.38 0.47
C ASN A 205 6.90 16.31 -0.08
N ALA A 206 6.11 17.35 0.21
CA ALA A 206 4.71 17.43 -0.18
C ALA A 206 4.53 17.32 -1.71
N GLY A 207 5.42 17.88 -2.53
CA GLY A 207 5.28 17.78 -3.98
C GLY A 207 6.61 17.61 -4.65
N PHE A 208 6.56 17.25 -5.92
CA PHE A 208 7.71 17.24 -6.80
C PHE A 208 7.64 18.40 -7.79
N PHE A 209 8.81 18.92 -8.16
CA PHE A 209 8.94 19.88 -9.25
C PHE A 209 8.97 19.13 -10.58
N ALA A 210 8.06 19.44 -11.49
CA ALA A 210 7.97 18.77 -12.79
C ALA A 210 8.49 19.69 -13.91
N ASP A 211 9.57 19.28 -14.57
CA ASP A 211 9.82 19.71 -15.95
C ASP A 211 8.97 18.82 -16.87
N GLY A 212 7.88 19.34 -17.42
CA GLY A 212 6.92 18.56 -18.23
C GLY A 212 5.76 17.94 -17.43
N ASP A 213 5.19 16.84 -17.92
CA ASP A 213 3.98 16.21 -17.35
C ASP A 213 4.24 14.74 -16.89
N PRO A 214 4.79 14.54 -15.69
CA PRO A 214 5.05 13.21 -15.14
C PRO A 214 3.76 12.44 -14.80
N ILE A 215 2.62 13.14 -14.65
CA ILE A 215 1.34 12.50 -14.36
C ILE A 215 0.82 11.80 -15.62
N GLN A 216 0.92 12.42 -16.79
CA GLN A 216 0.55 11.76 -18.05
C GLN A 216 1.54 10.65 -18.41
N LEU A 217 2.83 10.85 -18.15
CA LEU A 217 3.83 9.80 -18.37
C LEU A 217 3.56 8.58 -17.49
N SER A 218 3.36 8.77 -16.19
CA SER A 218 3.00 7.68 -15.25
C SER A 218 1.70 6.97 -15.63
N LYS A 219 0.66 7.70 -16.04
CA LYS A 219 -0.58 7.10 -16.57
C LYS A 219 -0.33 6.25 -17.81
N SER A 220 0.52 6.69 -18.72
CA SER A 220 0.83 5.98 -19.96
C SER A 220 1.63 4.71 -19.69
N MET A 221 2.62 4.76 -18.80
CA MET A 221 3.40 3.58 -18.38
C MET A 221 2.53 2.51 -17.74
N ARG A 222 1.67 2.92 -16.81
CA ARG A 222 0.73 2.03 -16.14
C ARG A 222 -0.25 1.37 -17.11
N ARG A 223 -0.92 2.17 -17.95
CA ARG A 223 -1.85 1.64 -18.97
C ARG A 223 -1.18 0.74 -19.99
N GLY A 224 0.07 1.03 -20.34
CA GLY A 224 0.87 0.20 -21.23
C GLY A 224 1.41 -1.08 -20.59
N GLY A 225 1.26 -1.23 -19.27
CA GLY A 225 1.69 -2.40 -18.51
C GLY A 225 3.20 -2.53 -18.31
N SER A 226 3.99 -1.54 -18.72
CA SER A 226 5.44 -1.58 -18.65
C SER A 226 5.97 -1.44 -17.23
N TRP A 227 5.36 -0.54 -16.45
CA TRP A 227 5.64 -0.37 -15.03
C TRP A 227 4.39 0.02 -14.26
N GLY A 228 4.13 -0.71 -13.19
CA GLY A 228 3.31 -0.23 -12.08
C GLY A 228 3.97 0.92 -11.35
N ILE A 229 3.19 1.78 -10.69
CA ILE A 229 3.74 2.85 -9.84
C ILE A 229 3.04 2.83 -8.48
N ALA A 230 3.83 2.66 -7.41
CA ALA A 230 3.42 2.89 -6.04
C ALA A 230 4.13 4.13 -5.48
N THR A 231 3.44 4.89 -4.65
CA THR A 231 4.00 6.06 -3.96
C THR A 231 3.93 5.91 -2.45
N MET A 232 4.98 6.35 -1.76
CA MET A 232 5.06 6.39 -0.31
C MET A 232 5.53 7.76 0.17
N ALA A 233 4.75 8.36 1.04
CA ALA A 233 5.14 9.55 1.80
C ALA A 233 5.61 9.15 3.19
N TYR A 234 6.65 9.81 3.67
CA TYR A 234 7.12 9.71 5.05
C TYR A 234 7.19 11.11 5.67
N GLY A 235 6.56 11.32 6.83
CA GLY A 235 6.65 12.59 7.55
C GLY A 235 5.89 13.75 6.89
N ILE A 236 5.03 13.47 5.92
CA ILE A 236 4.11 14.43 5.30
C ILE A 236 2.73 14.20 5.93
N LEU A 237 2.14 15.24 6.51
CA LEU A 237 0.78 15.17 7.05
C LEU A 237 -0.21 14.81 5.94
N SER A 238 -1.00 13.76 6.15
CA SER A 238 -2.11 13.37 5.27
C SER A 238 -3.09 14.53 5.12
N GLY A 239 -3.36 14.98 3.90
CA GLY A 239 -4.26 16.11 3.63
C GLY A 239 -3.57 17.47 3.49
N ALA A 240 -2.27 17.58 3.74
CA ALA A 240 -1.49 18.69 3.19
C ALA A 240 -1.54 18.61 1.65
N ASN A 241 -1.47 19.76 0.95
CA ASN A 241 -1.57 19.89 -0.52
C ASN A 241 -0.71 18.89 -1.33
N GLY A 242 0.28 18.27 -0.68
CA GLY A 242 1.14 17.26 -1.26
C GLY A 242 0.58 15.85 -1.50
N GLY A 243 -0.40 15.41 -0.70
CA GLY A 243 -0.93 14.04 -0.85
C GLY A 243 -1.62 13.79 -2.20
N ASN A 244 -2.12 14.84 -2.84
CA ASN A 244 -2.83 14.74 -4.12
C ASN A 244 -1.89 14.34 -5.27
N TYR A 245 -0.64 14.84 -5.29
CA TYR A 245 0.30 14.52 -6.38
C TYR A 245 0.74 13.06 -6.36
N LEU A 246 0.96 12.48 -5.17
CA LEU A 246 1.28 11.07 -5.02
C LEU A 246 0.16 10.17 -5.50
N ILE A 247 -1.09 10.55 -5.20
CA ILE A 247 -2.30 9.87 -5.67
C ILE A 247 -2.47 10.05 -7.19
N GLN A 248 -2.12 11.19 -7.77
CA GLN A 248 -2.17 11.37 -9.22
C GLN A 248 -1.11 10.50 -9.94
N LEU A 249 0.07 10.33 -9.33
CA LEU A 249 1.14 9.48 -9.84
C LEU A 249 0.84 7.99 -9.76
N ALA A 250 0.28 7.49 -8.65
CA ALA A 250 0.10 6.05 -8.40
C ALA A 250 -1.36 5.57 -8.34
N GLY A 251 -2.30 6.46 -8.04
CA GLY A 251 -3.68 6.13 -7.72
C GLY A 251 -3.86 5.91 -6.22
N SER A 252 -5.06 6.17 -5.69
CA SER A 252 -5.33 6.14 -4.24
C SER A 252 -5.07 4.78 -3.61
N GLY A 253 -5.33 3.69 -4.35
CA GLY A 253 -5.04 2.33 -3.90
C GLY A 253 -3.55 1.99 -3.87
N CYS A 254 -2.68 2.79 -4.48
CA CYS A 254 -1.25 2.57 -4.62
C CYS A 254 -0.41 3.72 -4.06
N SER A 255 -1.02 4.53 -3.18
CA SER A 255 -0.35 5.56 -2.41
C SER A 255 -0.48 5.26 -0.92
N TYR A 256 0.61 5.44 -0.18
CA TYR A 256 0.62 5.26 1.26
C TYR A 256 1.33 6.41 1.96
N HIS A 257 0.81 6.82 3.13
CA HIS A 257 1.35 7.90 3.94
C HIS A 257 1.73 7.36 5.32
N ALA A 258 3.02 7.36 5.63
CA ALA A 258 3.54 7.02 6.94
C ALA A 258 3.65 8.27 7.81
N GLY A 259 2.97 8.27 8.95
CA GLY A 259 2.99 9.41 9.89
C GLY A 259 4.30 9.55 10.66
N ASN A 260 5.06 8.46 10.83
CA ASN A 260 6.32 8.43 11.57
C ASN A 260 7.17 7.20 11.16
N PRO A 261 8.43 7.06 11.63
CA PRO A 261 9.29 5.93 11.26
C PRO A 261 8.73 4.56 11.65
N THR A 262 8.03 4.47 12.78
CA THR A 262 7.42 3.21 13.23
C THR A 262 6.29 2.78 12.28
N ASP A 263 5.46 3.72 11.87
CA ASP A 263 4.39 3.51 10.89
C ASP A 263 4.96 3.09 9.53
N LEU A 264 6.03 3.75 9.09
CA LEU A 264 6.77 3.37 7.88
C LEU A 264 7.29 1.91 7.96
N ASN A 265 7.92 1.55 9.07
CA ASN A 265 8.50 0.22 9.29
C ASN A 265 7.49 -0.86 9.74
N THR A 266 6.19 -0.55 9.76
CA THR A 266 5.15 -1.54 10.09
C THR A 266 4.12 -1.56 8.97
N ASN A 267 3.29 -0.53 8.90
CA ASN A 267 2.25 -0.39 7.91
C ASN A 267 2.82 -0.06 6.52
N GLY A 268 3.94 0.64 6.42
CA GLY A 268 4.64 0.85 5.15
C GLY A 268 5.25 -0.44 4.57
N PHE A 269 5.78 -1.33 5.42
CA PHE A 269 6.16 -2.68 5.00
C PHE A 269 4.93 -3.46 4.51
N ASN A 270 3.88 -3.52 5.33
CA ASN A 270 2.64 -4.22 4.97
C ASN A 270 2.04 -3.69 3.65
N PHE A 271 2.10 -2.38 3.42
CA PHE A 271 1.65 -1.76 2.18
C PHE A 271 2.38 -2.34 0.97
N LEU A 272 3.71 -2.23 0.92
CA LEU A 272 4.45 -2.71 -0.25
C LEU A 272 4.39 -4.23 -0.39
N GLN A 273 4.50 -4.96 0.72
CA GLN A 273 4.46 -6.42 0.71
C GLN A 273 3.11 -6.99 0.26
N SER A 274 2.00 -6.39 0.70
CA SER A 274 0.67 -6.80 0.22
C SER A 274 0.46 -6.42 -1.25
N LYS A 275 1.06 -5.33 -1.76
CA LYS A 275 1.06 -5.02 -3.19
C LYS A 275 1.81 -6.06 -4.00
N THR A 276 3.01 -6.43 -3.59
CA THR A 276 3.85 -7.39 -4.32
C THR A 276 3.35 -8.84 -4.25
N CYS A 277 2.38 -9.12 -3.38
CA CYS A 277 1.64 -10.38 -3.36
C CYS A 277 0.49 -10.48 -4.37
N PHE A 278 0.10 -9.39 -5.01
CA PHE A 278 -1.02 -9.41 -5.95
C PHE A 278 -0.61 -10.06 -7.28
N ASP A 279 -1.34 -11.11 -7.71
CA ASP A 279 -1.04 -11.83 -8.95
C ASP A 279 -1.48 -11.11 -10.23
N GLY A 280 -2.30 -10.05 -10.10
CA GLY A 280 -2.69 -9.20 -11.22
C GLY A 280 -1.65 -8.13 -11.55
N HIS A 281 -2.09 -7.06 -12.22
CA HIS A 281 -1.21 -5.95 -12.54
C HIS A 281 -0.87 -5.12 -11.29
N LEU A 282 0.42 -5.02 -10.95
CA LEU A 282 0.88 -4.28 -9.77
C LEU A 282 0.71 -2.78 -9.99
N CYS A 283 -0.34 -2.16 -9.44
CA CYS A 283 -0.51 -0.70 -9.52
C CYS A 283 -0.42 -0.11 -10.94
N GLN A 284 -1.06 -0.81 -11.90
CA GLN A 284 -1.24 -0.40 -13.30
C GLN A 284 -2.65 0.15 -13.54
#